data_AF-R5KPJ4-F1
#
_entry.id   AF-R5KPJ4-F1
#
_cell.length_a   1.000
_cell.length_b   1.000
_cell.length_c   1.000
_cell.angle_alpha   90.00
_cell.angle_beta   90.00
_cell.angle_gamma   90.00
#
_symmetry.space_group_name_H-M   'P 1'
#
loop_
_entity.id
_entity.type
_entity.pdbx_description
1 polymer ?
#
loop_
_entity_poly.entity_id
_entity_poly.type
_entity_poly.pdbx_seq_one_letter_code
_entity_poly.pdbx_strand_id
1 'polypeptide(L)'
;MLANYHMHTNYSDDSSFKMEDVVKKSISCGLDEICITDHIDCLTGINPNFPYKSYEREFKNCKEKYSDKINLKLGIEFGMQTSTIPQFEEIYAQGNFDFVLMSCHLINDQWFWSNEFQAGKTQKEYNEQYYAEILNLVNTFDNYSVLGHLDVIRRYDLNGEYEFNNVKPVIEAILKRVISQGKGIELNTSSYRYRLKDLMPSKNILKLYRDLGGEIITIGSDSHCPEHVNSHIKEAQSILISLGYKYFCTYDNMHPAFQELIKSGVAI
;
A
#
# COMPACT_ATOMS: atom_id res chain seq x y z
N MET A 1 11.69 15.07 -5.24
CA MET A 1 10.71 14.88 -4.17
C MET A 1 10.93 13.50 -3.54
N LEU A 2 10.95 13.40 -2.21
CA LEU A 2 10.91 12.17 -1.44
C LEU A 2 9.56 12.10 -0.71
N ALA A 3 8.77 11.07 -1.02
CA ALA A 3 7.47 10.88 -0.39
C ALA A 3 7.30 9.45 0.11
N ASN A 4 6.53 9.29 1.19
CA ASN A 4 6.12 8.00 1.73
C ASN A 4 4.60 7.94 1.83
N TYR A 5 3.99 6.99 1.11
CA TYR A 5 2.55 6.86 0.95
C TYR A 5 1.95 5.62 1.64
N HIS A 6 2.70 5.03 2.57
CA HIS A 6 2.20 3.92 3.40
C HIS A 6 2.86 3.97 4.78
N MET A 7 2.12 4.48 5.76
CA MET A 7 2.62 4.73 7.12
C MET A 7 1.52 4.57 8.16
N HIS A 8 1.86 3.96 9.29
CA HIS A 8 0.94 3.67 10.38
C HIS A 8 1.29 4.47 11.62
N THR A 9 0.25 4.80 12.38
CA THR A 9 0.33 5.52 13.64
C THR A 9 -0.33 4.69 14.73
N ASN A 10 -0.46 5.25 15.93
CA ASN A 10 -1.20 4.66 17.05
C ASN A 10 -2.72 4.48 16.81
N TYR A 11 -3.22 4.75 15.60
CA TYR A 11 -4.59 4.45 15.20
C TYR A 11 -4.72 3.08 14.53
N SER A 12 -3.62 2.48 14.05
CA SER A 12 -3.55 1.08 13.64
C SER A 12 -3.37 0.19 14.87
N ASP A 13 -4.08 -0.94 14.93
CA ASP A 13 -4.11 -1.84 16.09
C ASP A 13 -2.74 -2.48 16.41
N ASP A 14 -1.82 -2.49 15.46
CA ASP A 14 -0.48 -3.07 15.56
C ASP A 14 0.65 -2.02 15.65
N SER A 15 0.31 -0.74 15.85
CA SER A 15 1.27 0.34 16.03
C SER A 15 1.00 1.14 17.31
N SER A 16 2.09 1.58 17.94
CA SER A 16 2.06 2.51 19.09
C SER A 16 2.72 3.84 18.75
N PHE A 17 3.11 4.04 17.49
CA PHE A 17 3.88 5.19 17.06
C PHE A 17 2.96 6.39 16.88
N LYS A 18 3.06 7.39 17.77
CA LYS A 18 2.15 8.54 17.76
C LYS A 18 2.21 9.30 16.44
N MET A 19 1.05 9.74 15.93
CA MET A 19 0.96 10.47 14.66
C MET A 19 1.89 11.69 14.61
N GLU A 20 1.92 12.51 15.66
CA GLU A 20 2.83 13.66 15.72
C GLU A 20 4.31 13.24 15.64
N ASP A 21 4.67 12.09 16.23
CA ASP A 21 6.04 11.59 16.22
C ASP A 21 6.41 10.98 14.85
N VAL A 22 5.46 10.40 14.13
CA VAL A 22 5.61 10.04 12.71
C VAL A 22 5.94 11.27 11.88
N VAL A 23 5.21 12.38 12.06
CA VAL A 23 5.45 13.64 11.34
C VAL A 23 6.84 14.20 11.66
N LYS A 24 7.20 14.31 12.94
CA LYS A 24 8.53 14.80 13.37
C LYS A 24 9.65 13.94 12.79
N LYS A 25 9.50 12.61 12.84
CA LYS A 25 10.49 11.68 12.29
C LYS A 25 10.63 11.88 10.79
N SER A 26 9.52 11.99 10.06
CA SER A 26 9.51 12.24 8.61
C SER A 26 10.25 13.53 8.23
N ILE A 27 10.02 14.62 8.98
CA ILE A 27 10.76 15.88 8.83
C ILE A 27 12.26 15.65 9.03
N SER A 28 12.66 14.99 10.14
CA SER A 28 14.08 14.71 10.42
C SER A 28 14.76 13.81 9.39
N CYS A 29 13.98 13.00 8.68
CA CYS A 29 14.45 12.13 7.61
C CYS A 29 14.53 12.85 6.25
N GLY A 30 14.05 14.11 6.16
CA GLY A 30 14.05 14.90 4.94
C GLY A 30 13.01 14.43 3.92
N LEU A 31 11.88 13.87 4.37
CA LEU A 31 10.74 13.62 3.49
C LEU A 31 10.03 14.94 3.17
N ASP A 32 9.70 15.14 1.90
CA ASP A 32 8.99 16.34 1.42
C ASP A 32 7.48 16.21 1.67
N GLU A 33 6.95 15.00 1.57
CA GLU A 33 5.52 14.70 1.74
C GLU A 33 5.31 13.31 2.34
N ILE A 34 4.29 13.17 3.19
CA ILE A 34 3.85 11.87 3.68
C ILE A 34 2.33 11.74 3.61
N CYS A 35 1.88 10.51 3.41
CA CYS A 35 0.49 10.11 3.62
C CYS A 35 0.40 9.18 4.82
N ILE A 36 -0.42 9.54 5.81
CA ILE A 36 -0.76 8.61 6.88
C ILE A 36 -1.85 7.69 6.36
N THR A 37 -1.70 6.38 6.52
CA THR A 37 -2.59 5.34 5.95
C THR A 37 -2.83 4.25 6.99
N ASP A 38 -3.37 4.63 8.14
CA ASP A 38 -3.64 3.68 9.21
C ASP A 38 -4.57 2.54 8.75
N HIS A 39 -4.38 1.36 9.34
CA HIS A 39 -5.12 0.15 9.00
C HIS A 39 -6.58 0.27 9.42
N ILE A 40 -7.46 -0.15 8.52
CA ILE A 40 -8.79 -0.63 8.85
C ILE A 40 -8.93 -1.99 8.20
N ASP A 41 -8.92 -3.03 9.03
CA ASP A 41 -9.23 -4.41 8.64
C ASP A 41 -10.60 -4.79 9.21
N CYS A 42 -11.40 -5.50 8.41
CA CYS A 42 -12.73 -5.93 8.83
C CYS A 42 -12.86 -7.45 8.73
N LEU A 43 -13.44 -8.05 9.77
CA LEU A 43 -14.03 -9.38 9.66
C LEU A 43 -15.45 -9.26 9.10
N THR A 44 -15.94 -10.31 8.44
CA THR A 44 -17.26 -10.35 7.83
C THR A 44 -18.34 -10.09 8.87
N GLY A 45 -19.19 -9.08 8.63
CA GLY A 45 -20.29 -8.71 9.52
C GLY A 45 -19.87 -7.99 10.81
N ILE A 46 -18.59 -7.66 10.98
CA ILE A 46 -18.08 -6.89 12.12
C ILE A 46 -17.72 -5.48 11.63
N ASN A 47 -18.40 -4.48 12.18
CA ASN A 47 -18.04 -3.08 11.90
C ASN A 47 -16.75 -2.72 12.62
N PRO A 48 -15.76 -2.13 11.93
CA PRO A 48 -14.51 -1.73 12.56
C PRO A 48 -14.78 -0.55 13.49
N ASN A 49 -14.19 -0.61 14.69
CA ASN A 49 -14.27 0.48 15.65
C ASN A 49 -13.11 1.48 15.42
N PHE A 50 -13.01 2.03 14.19
CA PHE A 50 -11.99 3.02 13.88
C PHE A 50 -12.46 4.43 14.28
N PRO A 51 -11.74 5.15 15.16
CA PRO A 51 -12.19 6.45 15.66
C PRO A 51 -11.91 7.59 14.65
N TYR A 52 -12.56 7.53 13.48
CA TYR A 52 -12.29 8.40 12.33
C TYR A 52 -12.26 9.90 12.67
N LYS A 53 -13.22 10.39 13.47
CA LYS A 53 -13.25 11.81 13.87
C LYS A 53 -12.04 12.24 14.70
N SER A 54 -11.50 11.34 15.53
CA SER A 54 -10.29 11.61 16.31
C SER A 54 -9.07 11.59 15.41
N TYR A 55 -8.97 10.58 14.54
CA TYR A 55 -7.92 10.43 13.53
C TYR A 55 -7.80 11.67 12.65
N GLU A 56 -8.91 12.10 12.03
CA GLU A 56 -8.95 13.26 11.15
C GLU A 56 -8.58 14.56 11.88
N ARG A 57 -9.09 14.75 13.11
CA ARG A 57 -8.79 15.92 13.92
C ARG A 57 -7.30 15.99 14.27
N GLU A 58 -6.70 14.89 14.70
CA GLU A 58 -5.28 14.84 15.03
C GLU A 58 -4.40 15.09 13.80
N PHE A 59 -4.79 14.52 12.66
CA PHE A 59 -4.16 14.78 11.38
C PHE A 59 -4.21 16.27 11.02
N LYS A 60 -5.39 16.89 11.09
CA LYS A 60 -5.57 18.33 10.80
C LYS A 60 -4.70 19.20 11.70
N ASN A 61 -4.63 18.89 12.99
CA ASN A 61 -3.75 19.59 13.94
C ASN A 61 -2.26 19.47 13.54
N CYS A 62 -1.82 18.27 13.15
CA CYS A 62 -0.44 18.07 12.69
C CYS A 62 -0.18 18.82 11.37
N LYS A 63 -1.12 18.77 10.42
CA LYS A 63 -1.02 19.44 9.12
C LYS A 63 -0.88 20.94 9.28
N GLU A 64 -1.68 21.56 10.15
CA GLU A 64 -1.56 22.98 10.47
C GLU A 64 -0.22 23.30 11.13
N LYS A 65 0.14 22.55 12.19
CA LYS A 65 1.35 22.77 13.02
C LYS A 65 2.67 22.63 12.25
N TYR A 66 2.71 21.79 11.21
CA TYR A 66 3.92 21.47 10.46
C TYR A 66 3.86 21.87 8.98
N SER A 67 2.88 22.71 8.60
CA SER A 67 2.62 23.14 7.21
C SER A 67 3.81 23.82 6.53
N ASP A 68 4.71 24.43 7.29
CA ASP A 68 5.94 25.09 6.81
C ASP A 68 7.11 24.11 6.61
N LYS A 69 6.97 22.84 7.02
CA LYS A 69 8.08 21.87 7.09
C LYS A 69 7.89 20.62 6.25
N ILE A 70 6.65 20.16 6.09
CA ILE A 70 6.33 18.92 5.36
C ILE A 70 4.89 18.97 4.85
N ASN A 71 4.64 18.40 3.67
CA ASN A 71 3.28 18.23 3.19
C ASN A 71 2.64 16.97 3.78
N LEU A 72 1.43 17.09 4.32
CA LEU A 72 0.70 15.98 4.93
C LEU A 72 -0.57 15.66 4.14
N LYS A 73 -0.73 14.37 3.85
CA LYS A 73 -1.91 13.79 3.21
C LYS A 73 -2.66 12.85 4.14
N LEU A 74 -3.98 12.99 4.15
CA LEU A 74 -4.87 12.14 4.94
C LEU A 74 -5.24 10.94 4.08
N GLY A 75 -4.78 9.77 4.45
CA GLY A 75 -5.19 8.54 3.79
C GLY A 75 -5.69 7.50 4.76
N ILE A 76 -5.89 6.31 4.23
CA ILE A 76 -6.28 5.12 4.97
C ILE A 76 -5.87 3.88 4.19
N GLU A 77 -5.52 2.81 4.88
CA GLU A 77 -5.37 1.50 4.26
C GLU A 77 -6.58 0.62 4.60
N PHE A 78 -7.30 0.23 3.57
CA PHE A 78 -8.40 -0.71 3.67
C PHE A 78 -7.88 -2.13 3.44
N GLY A 79 -7.81 -2.90 4.52
CA GLY A 79 -7.57 -4.34 4.48
C GLY A 79 -8.88 -5.08 4.18
N MET A 80 -9.11 -5.33 2.90
CA MET A 80 -10.40 -5.80 2.39
C MET A 80 -10.41 -7.29 2.03
N GLN A 81 -11.61 -7.84 2.10
CA GLN A 81 -12.04 -9.03 1.38
C GLN A 81 -13.42 -8.71 0.76
N THR A 82 -13.84 -9.47 -0.23
CA THR A 82 -15.03 -9.19 -1.04
C THR A 82 -16.28 -9.09 -0.16
N SER A 83 -16.37 -9.89 0.90
CA SER A 83 -17.48 -9.87 1.85
C SER A 83 -17.55 -8.59 2.71
N THR A 84 -16.48 -7.79 2.77
CA THR A 84 -16.41 -6.57 3.58
C THR A 84 -16.59 -5.29 2.79
N ILE A 85 -16.80 -5.36 1.47
CA ILE A 85 -17.03 -4.20 0.60
C ILE A 85 -18.09 -3.24 1.16
N PRO A 86 -19.30 -3.70 1.58
CA PRO A 86 -20.32 -2.79 2.11
C PRO A 86 -19.83 -1.95 3.30
N GLN A 87 -19.05 -2.55 4.21
CA GLN A 87 -18.49 -1.84 5.37
C GLN A 87 -17.48 -0.78 4.94
N PHE A 88 -16.62 -1.08 3.98
CA PHE A 88 -15.62 -0.12 3.50
C PHE A 88 -16.24 1.03 2.68
N GLU A 89 -17.34 0.79 1.97
CA GLU A 89 -18.13 1.85 1.32
C GLU A 89 -18.70 2.84 2.36
N GLU A 90 -19.23 2.33 3.48
CA GLU A 90 -19.74 3.17 4.58
C GLU A 90 -18.63 3.98 5.27
N ILE A 91 -17.43 3.43 5.38
CA ILE A 91 -16.27 4.12 5.98
C ILE A 91 -15.73 5.18 5.02
N TYR A 92 -15.61 4.84 3.74
CA TYR A 92 -15.18 5.78 2.71
C TYR A 92 -16.08 7.02 2.69
N ALA A 93 -17.41 6.83 2.76
CA ALA A 93 -18.39 7.92 2.76
C ALA A 93 -18.28 8.90 3.96
N GLN A 94 -17.54 8.55 5.01
CA GLN A 94 -17.35 9.41 6.19
C GLN A 94 -16.17 10.37 6.03
N GLY A 95 -15.29 10.15 5.06
CA GLY A 95 -14.02 10.85 4.96
C GLY A 95 -13.76 11.53 3.63
N ASN A 96 -13.03 12.64 3.68
CA ASN A 96 -12.48 13.31 2.50
C ASN A 96 -11.00 12.94 2.42
N PHE A 97 -10.73 11.73 1.93
CA PHE A 97 -9.37 11.19 1.85
C PHE A 97 -8.60 11.81 0.67
N ASP A 98 -7.33 12.08 0.91
CA ASP A 98 -6.37 12.37 -0.16
C ASP A 98 -5.99 11.10 -0.92
N PHE A 99 -5.93 9.96 -0.22
CA PHE A 99 -5.43 8.69 -0.75
C PHE A 99 -6.05 7.50 -0.02
N VAL A 100 -6.47 6.48 -0.77
CA VAL A 100 -6.93 5.21 -0.18
C VAL A 100 -6.11 4.08 -0.77
N LEU A 101 -5.45 3.32 0.11
CA LEU A 101 -4.73 2.11 -0.23
C LEU A 101 -5.67 0.92 -0.04
N MET A 102 -5.89 0.11 -1.09
CA MET A 102 -6.66 -1.13 -0.97
C MET A 102 -5.70 -2.30 -0.87
N SER A 103 -5.82 -3.06 0.20
CA SER A 103 -4.98 -4.21 0.54
C SER A 103 -5.84 -5.43 0.83
N CYS A 104 -5.20 -6.61 0.91
CA CYS A 104 -5.86 -7.84 1.34
C CYS A 104 -4.94 -8.55 2.34
N HIS A 105 -5.40 -8.70 3.59
CA HIS A 105 -4.62 -9.27 4.70
C HIS A 105 -5.19 -10.59 5.24
N LEU A 106 -6.41 -10.90 4.85
CA LEU A 106 -7.17 -12.06 5.29
C LEU A 106 -8.18 -12.45 4.22
N ILE A 107 -8.58 -13.72 4.24
CA ILE A 107 -9.65 -14.27 3.39
C ILE A 107 -10.47 -15.23 4.24
N ASN A 108 -11.80 -15.16 4.13
CA ASN A 108 -12.74 -15.94 4.93
C ASN A 108 -12.53 -15.72 6.44
N ASP A 109 -12.22 -14.48 6.83
CA ASP A 109 -11.91 -14.12 8.23
C ASP A 109 -10.68 -14.86 8.81
N GLN A 110 -9.82 -15.42 7.95
CA GLN A 110 -8.59 -16.08 8.34
C GLN A 110 -7.38 -15.24 7.93
N TRP A 111 -6.52 -14.92 8.91
CA TRP A 111 -5.37 -14.04 8.69
C TRP A 111 -4.20 -14.73 7.99
N PHE A 112 -3.50 -14.00 7.12
CA PHE A 112 -2.26 -14.49 6.51
C PHE A 112 -1.11 -14.53 7.50
N TRP A 113 -1.01 -13.53 8.39
CA TRP A 113 0.13 -13.36 9.30
C TRP A 113 0.20 -14.44 10.39
N SER A 114 -0.96 -14.92 10.88
CA SER A 114 -1.05 -16.01 11.85
C SER A 114 -1.06 -17.39 11.18
N ASN A 115 -0.98 -17.43 9.85
CA ASN A 115 -1.03 -18.64 9.01
C ASN A 115 -2.38 -19.39 9.05
N GLU A 116 -3.44 -18.79 9.63
CA GLU A 116 -4.78 -19.38 9.69
C GLU A 116 -5.37 -19.68 8.32
N PHE A 117 -5.16 -18.76 7.36
CA PHE A 117 -5.65 -18.95 6.00
C PHE A 117 -4.90 -20.08 5.28
N GLN A 118 -3.59 -20.19 5.49
CA GLN A 118 -2.75 -21.16 4.81
C GLN A 118 -2.94 -22.58 5.39
N ALA A 119 -3.34 -22.68 6.66
CA ALA A 119 -3.51 -23.95 7.35
C ALA A 119 -4.46 -24.91 6.60
N GLY A 120 -3.99 -26.12 6.35
CA GLY A 120 -4.75 -27.17 5.64
C GLY A 120 -4.84 -27.01 4.12
N LYS A 121 -4.23 -25.96 3.54
CA LYS A 121 -4.17 -25.73 2.09
C LYS A 121 -2.78 -26.05 1.54
N THR A 122 -2.71 -26.50 0.30
CA THR A 122 -1.46 -26.57 -0.48
C THR A 122 -0.96 -25.18 -0.84
N GLN A 123 0.34 -25.05 -1.13
CA GLN A 123 0.93 -23.78 -1.59
C GLN A 123 0.21 -23.18 -2.79
N LYS A 124 -0.18 -24.04 -3.74
CA LYS A 124 -0.96 -23.66 -4.91
C LYS A 124 -2.31 -23.05 -4.52
N GLU A 125 -3.05 -23.70 -3.64
CA GLU A 125 -4.41 -23.28 -3.28
C GLU A 125 -4.44 -21.90 -2.62
N TYR A 126 -3.60 -21.63 -1.62
CA TYR A 126 -3.65 -20.32 -0.95
C TYR A 126 -3.09 -19.19 -1.82
N ASN A 127 -2.07 -19.45 -2.66
CA ASN A 127 -1.57 -18.44 -3.59
C ASN A 127 -2.63 -18.11 -4.66
N GLU A 128 -3.25 -19.11 -5.29
CA GLU A 128 -4.28 -18.89 -6.31
C GLU A 128 -5.54 -18.23 -5.72
N GLN A 129 -5.97 -18.62 -4.52
CA GLN A 129 -7.09 -17.99 -3.82
C GLN A 129 -6.80 -16.52 -3.46
N TYR A 130 -5.58 -16.20 -3.03
CA TYR A 130 -5.17 -14.83 -2.74
C TYR A 130 -5.33 -13.92 -3.96
N TYR A 131 -4.79 -14.31 -5.12
CA TYR A 131 -4.92 -13.50 -6.33
C TYR A 131 -6.34 -13.52 -6.89
N ALA A 132 -7.09 -14.61 -6.74
CA ALA A 132 -8.51 -14.63 -7.11
C ALA A 132 -9.33 -13.63 -6.28
N GLU A 133 -9.04 -13.51 -4.99
CA GLU A 133 -9.70 -12.55 -4.12
C GLU A 133 -9.39 -11.10 -4.53
N ILE A 134 -8.12 -10.79 -4.79
CA ILE A 134 -7.74 -9.47 -5.29
C ILE A 134 -8.43 -9.16 -6.62
N LEU A 135 -8.53 -10.15 -7.53
CA LEU A 135 -9.25 -9.98 -8.78
C LEU A 135 -10.74 -9.68 -8.55
N ASN A 136 -11.38 -10.34 -7.58
CA ASN A 136 -12.76 -10.02 -7.22
C ASN A 136 -12.86 -8.58 -6.71
N LEU A 137 -12.01 -8.19 -5.75
CA LEU A 137 -11.98 -6.84 -5.17
C LEU A 137 -11.84 -5.75 -6.24
N VAL A 138 -10.86 -5.83 -7.15
CA VAL A 138 -10.67 -4.81 -8.19
C VAL A 138 -11.81 -4.76 -9.21
N ASN A 139 -12.60 -5.84 -9.32
CA ASN A 139 -13.78 -5.88 -10.19
C ASN A 139 -15.05 -5.33 -9.51
N THR A 140 -15.11 -5.30 -8.17
CA THR A 140 -16.34 -4.98 -7.43
C THR A 140 -16.23 -3.76 -6.51
N PHE A 141 -15.03 -3.25 -6.23
CA PHE A 141 -14.83 -2.07 -5.40
C PHE A 141 -14.09 -0.97 -6.17
N ASP A 142 -14.62 0.25 -6.15
CA ASP A 142 -14.07 1.37 -6.91
C ASP A 142 -13.48 2.51 -6.05
N ASN A 143 -13.77 2.57 -4.75
CA ASN A 143 -13.35 3.66 -3.87
C ASN A 143 -11.94 3.47 -3.29
N TYR A 144 -10.95 3.33 -4.19
CA TYR A 144 -9.52 3.26 -3.84
C TYR A 144 -8.64 3.97 -4.87
N SER A 145 -7.45 4.41 -4.44
CA SER A 145 -6.45 5.05 -5.28
C SER A 145 -5.45 4.05 -5.87
N VAL A 146 -4.90 3.18 -5.01
CA VAL A 146 -3.82 2.25 -5.36
C VAL A 146 -4.04 0.90 -4.68
N LEU A 147 -3.67 -0.18 -5.37
CA LEU A 147 -3.57 -1.51 -4.78
C LEU A 147 -2.26 -1.64 -3.98
N GLY A 148 -2.39 -1.85 -2.67
CA GLY A 148 -1.29 -2.08 -1.74
C GLY A 148 -0.63 -3.44 -1.95
N HIS A 149 0.68 -3.49 -1.68
CA HIS A 149 1.54 -4.68 -1.64
C HIS A 149 0.97 -5.96 -2.30
N LEU A 150 0.73 -5.90 -3.63
CA LEU A 150 -0.05 -6.88 -4.41
C LEU A 150 0.36 -8.36 -4.28
N ASP A 151 1.55 -8.68 -3.78
CA ASP A 151 2.00 -10.05 -3.52
C ASP A 151 2.37 -10.32 -2.05
N VAL A 152 1.74 -9.63 -1.09
CA VAL A 152 2.02 -9.72 0.36
C VAL A 152 1.91 -11.12 0.93
N ILE A 153 1.13 -12.02 0.31
CA ILE A 153 1.05 -13.43 0.71
C ILE A 153 2.44 -14.09 0.76
N ARG A 154 3.39 -13.64 -0.08
CA ARG A 154 4.79 -14.10 -0.08
C ARG A 154 5.51 -13.86 1.24
N ARG A 155 5.11 -12.85 2.01
CA ARG A 155 5.66 -12.55 3.34
C ARG A 155 5.37 -13.67 4.34
N TYR A 156 4.29 -14.41 4.14
CA TYR A 156 3.78 -15.42 5.07
C TYR A 156 3.77 -16.83 4.46
N ASP A 157 4.42 -17.02 3.30
CA ASP A 157 4.55 -18.31 2.63
C ASP A 157 5.72 -19.11 3.23
N LEU A 158 5.40 -20.05 4.11
CA LEU A 158 6.39 -20.93 4.75
C LEU A 158 6.96 -22.00 3.80
N ASN A 159 6.37 -22.20 2.63
CA ASN A 159 6.85 -23.13 1.59
C ASN A 159 7.84 -22.45 0.61
N GLY A 160 8.09 -21.15 0.77
CA GLY A 160 9.03 -20.39 -0.05
C GLY A 160 8.37 -19.68 -1.22
N GLU A 161 9.12 -19.42 -2.30
CA GLU A 161 8.59 -18.68 -3.44
C GLU A 161 7.68 -19.56 -4.30
N TYR A 162 6.50 -19.04 -4.62
CA TYR A 162 5.60 -19.64 -5.59
C TYR A 162 5.91 -19.14 -7.01
N GLU A 163 5.92 -20.05 -7.97
CA GLU A 163 6.32 -19.75 -9.34
C GLU A 163 5.43 -18.66 -9.98
N PHE A 164 6.05 -17.54 -10.38
CA PHE A 164 5.34 -16.40 -10.96
C PHE A 164 4.49 -16.80 -12.17
N ASN A 165 4.95 -17.73 -13.01
CA ASN A 165 4.21 -18.17 -14.19
C ASN A 165 2.87 -18.85 -13.85
N ASN A 166 2.73 -19.43 -12.65
CA ASN A 166 1.47 -20.04 -12.21
C ASN A 166 0.40 -18.99 -11.91
N VAL A 167 0.81 -17.82 -11.40
CA VAL A 167 -0.09 -16.72 -11.00
C VAL A 167 -0.12 -15.56 -12.00
N LYS A 168 0.79 -15.54 -12.98
CA LYS A 168 0.89 -14.50 -13.99
C LYS A 168 -0.44 -14.22 -14.70
N PRO A 169 -1.26 -15.20 -15.13
CA PRO A 169 -2.52 -14.91 -15.82
C PRO A 169 -3.52 -14.11 -14.97
N VAL A 170 -3.65 -14.45 -13.68
CA VAL A 170 -4.56 -13.72 -12.77
C VAL A 170 -3.99 -12.36 -12.39
N ILE A 171 -2.69 -12.25 -12.16
CA ILE A 171 -2.00 -10.97 -11.94
C ILE A 171 -2.19 -10.05 -13.16
N GLU A 172 -2.02 -10.57 -14.38
CA GLU A 172 -2.23 -9.79 -15.62
C GLU A 172 -3.67 -9.25 -15.70
N ALA A 173 -4.66 -10.07 -15.32
CA ALA A 173 -6.06 -9.64 -15.26
C ALA A 173 -6.28 -8.53 -14.21
N ILE A 174 -5.71 -8.68 -13.01
CA ILE A 174 -5.75 -7.65 -11.96
C ILE A 174 -5.14 -6.34 -12.47
N LEU A 175 -3.92 -6.39 -13.01
CA LEU A 175 -3.20 -5.19 -13.46
C LEU A 175 -3.95 -4.50 -14.60
N LYS A 176 -4.48 -5.23 -15.59
CA LYS A 176 -5.32 -4.64 -16.65
C LYS A 176 -6.55 -3.96 -16.09
N ARG A 177 -7.20 -4.55 -15.08
CA ARG A 177 -8.37 -3.95 -14.43
C ARG A 177 -7.99 -2.65 -13.71
N VAL A 178 -6.96 -2.68 -12.87
CA VAL A 178 -6.43 -1.50 -12.16
C VAL A 178 -6.10 -0.36 -13.14
N ILE A 179 -5.38 -0.66 -14.23
CA ILE A 179 -5.04 0.32 -15.27
C ILE A 179 -6.30 0.89 -15.91
N SER A 180 -7.28 0.04 -16.27
CA SER A 180 -8.53 0.48 -16.91
C SER A 180 -9.38 1.42 -16.04
N GLN A 181 -9.18 1.38 -14.71
CA GLN A 181 -9.85 2.25 -13.74
C GLN A 181 -9.10 3.58 -13.52
N GLY A 182 -7.93 3.77 -14.14
CA GLY A 182 -7.06 4.93 -13.85
C GLY A 182 -6.41 4.87 -12.48
N LYS A 183 -6.19 3.66 -11.94
CA LYS A 183 -5.61 3.41 -10.61
C LYS A 183 -4.19 2.86 -10.71
N GLY A 184 -3.51 2.78 -9.58
CA GLY A 184 -2.11 2.35 -9.52
C GLY A 184 -1.85 1.13 -8.65
N ILE A 185 -0.56 0.78 -8.56
CA ILE A 185 -0.03 -0.21 -7.61
C ILE A 185 1.02 0.42 -6.71
N GLU A 186 1.16 -0.08 -5.49
CA GLU A 186 2.21 0.33 -4.57
C GLU A 186 3.54 -0.36 -4.92
N LEU A 187 4.67 0.32 -4.69
CA LEU A 187 5.96 -0.29 -4.40
C LEU A 187 6.26 -0.16 -2.90
N ASN A 188 6.11 -1.26 -2.17
CA ASN A 188 6.24 -1.34 -0.72
C ASN A 188 7.67 -1.78 -0.35
N THR A 189 8.35 -0.98 0.45
CA THR A 189 9.74 -1.23 0.85
C THR A 189 9.87 -2.09 2.11
N SER A 190 8.77 -2.56 2.69
CA SER A 190 8.84 -3.49 3.83
C SER A 190 9.44 -4.85 3.45
N SER A 191 9.57 -5.17 2.16
CA SER A 191 10.27 -6.37 1.68
C SER A 191 11.68 -6.50 2.27
N TYR A 192 12.38 -5.37 2.49
CA TYR A 192 13.69 -5.34 3.14
C TYR A 192 13.62 -5.73 4.62
N ARG A 193 12.62 -5.21 5.33
CA ARG A 193 12.36 -5.53 6.75
C ARG A 193 12.04 -7.01 6.94
N TYR A 194 11.22 -7.56 6.05
CA TYR A 194 10.84 -8.98 6.06
C TYR A 194 11.86 -9.90 5.38
N ARG A 195 12.98 -9.36 4.89
CA ARG A 195 14.06 -10.11 4.24
C ARG A 195 13.56 -10.98 3.07
N LEU A 196 12.59 -10.46 2.32
CA LEU A 196 12.12 -11.11 1.10
C LEU A 196 13.24 -11.14 0.06
N LYS A 197 13.24 -12.18 -0.78
CA LYS A 197 14.27 -12.34 -1.84
C LYS A 197 14.15 -11.31 -2.97
N ASP A 198 12.97 -10.70 -3.10
CA ASP A 198 12.70 -9.66 -4.09
C ASP A 198 11.82 -8.55 -3.48
N LEU A 199 11.52 -7.54 -4.29
CA LEU A 199 10.62 -6.44 -3.95
C LEU A 199 9.18 -6.90 -3.68
N MET A 200 8.38 -5.97 -3.17
CA MET A 200 6.94 -6.12 -2.99
C MET A 200 6.21 -4.94 -3.67
N PRO A 201 5.51 -5.15 -4.80
CA PRO A 201 5.44 -6.40 -5.53
C PRO A 201 6.77 -6.77 -6.19
N SER A 202 6.93 -8.05 -6.54
CA SER A 202 8.13 -8.54 -7.22
C SER A 202 8.48 -7.74 -8.47
N LYS A 203 9.76 -7.76 -8.88
CA LYS A 203 10.21 -7.10 -10.12
C LYS A 203 9.48 -7.60 -11.35
N ASN A 204 9.04 -8.86 -11.35
CA ASN A 204 8.26 -9.44 -12.45
C ASN A 204 6.88 -8.78 -12.57
N ILE A 205 6.21 -8.53 -11.45
CA ILE A 205 4.93 -7.80 -11.41
C ILE A 205 5.14 -6.35 -11.85
N LEU A 206 6.16 -5.66 -11.34
CA LEU A 206 6.48 -4.28 -11.76
C LEU A 206 6.78 -4.19 -13.25
N LYS A 207 7.51 -5.15 -13.84
CA LYS A 207 7.75 -5.18 -15.29
C LYS A 207 6.47 -5.43 -16.06
N LEU A 208 5.66 -6.40 -15.62
CA LEU A 208 4.38 -6.71 -16.25
C LEU A 208 3.44 -5.51 -16.23
N TYR A 209 3.31 -4.80 -15.10
CA TYR A 209 2.47 -3.61 -14.98
C TYR A 209 2.87 -2.53 -15.99
N ARG A 210 4.17 -2.22 -16.09
CA ARG A 210 4.71 -1.30 -17.09
C ARG A 210 4.42 -1.77 -18.53
N ASP A 211 4.67 -3.04 -18.82
CA ASP A 211 4.50 -3.60 -20.17
C ASP A 211 3.02 -3.60 -20.60
N LEU A 212 2.09 -3.60 -19.65
CA LEU A 212 0.65 -3.44 -19.85
C LEU A 212 0.20 -1.96 -19.97
N GLY A 213 1.13 -1.00 -19.82
CA GLY A 213 0.85 0.44 -19.91
C GLY A 213 0.55 1.11 -18.55
N GLY A 214 0.83 0.45 -17.43
CA GLY A 214 0.66 1.02 -16.10
C GLY A 214 1.74 2.06 -15.77
N GLU A 215 1.31 3.24 -15.31
CA GLU A 215 2.20 4.37 -15.00
C GLU A 215 2.07 4.87 -13.56
N ILE A 216 0.96 4.59 -12.89
CA ILE A 216 0.68 5.08 -11.54
C ILE A 216 1.30 4.15 -10.51
N ILE A 217 2.32 4.63 -9.80
CA ILE A 217 3.01 3.90 -8.72
C ILE A 217 3.26 4.81 -7.52
N THR A 218 2.77 4.44 -6.34
CA THR A 218 3.19 5.07 -5.07
C THR A 218 4.34 4.30 -4.44
N ILE A 219 5.10 4.96 -3.57
CA ILE A 219 6.16 4.31 -2.78
C ILE A 219 5.78 4.39 -1.31
N GLY A 220 5.78 3.27 -0.63
CA GLY A 220 5.38 3.15 0.77
C GLY A 220 6.39 2.33 1.58
N SER A 221 6.60 2.65 2.86
CA SER A 221 7.48 1.84 3.72
C SER A 221 6.76 0.92 4.71
N ASP A 222 5.45 1.09 4.85
CA ASP A 222 4.61 0.32 5.78
C ASP A 222 5.25 0.42 7.18
N SER A 223 5.48 1.67 7.60
CA SER A 223 6.21 1.98 8.83
C SER A 223 5.29 1.98 10.04
N HIS A 224 5.64 1.19 11.03
CA HIS A 224 4.96 1.10 12.33
C HIS A 224 5.79 1.66 13.50
N CYS A 225 7.03 2.08 13.23
CA CYS A 225 7.95 2.62 14.23
C CYS A 225 8.98 3.59 13.59
N PRO A 226 9.69 4.39 14.40
CA PRO A 226 10.58 5.46 13.90
C PRO A 226 11.65 5.00 12.91
N GLU A 227 12.19 3.80 13.07
CA GLU A 227 13.28 3.24 12.26
C GLU A 227 12.83 2.96 10.83
N HIS A 228 11.53 2.74 10.60
CA HIS A 228 11.00 2.32 9.30
C HIS A 228 10.53 3.48 8.42
N VAL A 229 10.41 4.70 8.97
CA VAL A 229 9.78 5.87 8.30
C VAL A 229 10.38 6.20 6.94
N ASN A 230 11.69 6.11 6.77
CA ASN A 230 12.38 6.40 5.51
C ASN A 230 13.11 5.17 4.95
N SER A 231 12.66 3.97 5.35
CA SER A 231 13.32 2.73 4.98
C SER A 231 13.27 2.52 3.46
N HIS A 232 14.42 2.59 2.80
CA HIS A 232 14.61 2.32 1.37
C HIS A 232 13.76 3.15 0.38
N ILE A 233 13.15 4.28 0.77
CA ILE A 233 12.31 5.10 -0.12
C ILE A 233 13.12 5.61 -1.34
N LYS A 234 14.31 6.17 -1.11
CA LYS A 234 15.20 6.64 -2.20
C LYS A 234 15.74 5.50 -3.07
N GLU A 235 15.94 4.32 -2.48
CA GLU A 235 16.35 3.13 -3.21
C GLU A 235 15.22 2.63 -4.11
N ALA A 236 13.98 2.64 -3.63
CA ALA A 236 12.80 2.31 -4.43
C ALA A 236 12.66 3.22 -5.66
N GLN A 237 12.90 4.54 -5.53
CA GLN A 237 12.96 5.45 -6.69
C GLN A 237 14.04 5.02 -7.71
N SER A 238 15.24 4.68 -7.21
CA SER A 238 16.35 4.23 -8.07
C SER A 238 16.01 2.91 -8.79
N ILE A 239 15.30 2.02 -8.11
CA ILE A 239 14.80 0.76 -8.67
C ILE A 239 13.76 1.03 -9.76
N LEU A 240 12.77 1.90 -9.52
CA LEU A 240 11.78 2.27 -10.52
C LEU A 240 12.44 2.83 -11.78
N ILE A 241 13.44 3.70 -11.63
CA ILE A 241 14.27 4.21 -12.75
C ILE A 241 14.94 3.06 -13.50
N SER A 242 15.56 2.11 -12.80
CA SER A 242 16.23 0.96 -13.41
C SER A 242 15.25 0.03 -14.15
N LEU A 243 13.99 0.01 -13.72
CA LEU A 243 12.89 -0.70 -14.36
C LEU A 243 12.22 0.14 -15.45
N GLY A 244 12.73 1.33 -15.77
CA GLY A 244 12.27 2.15 -16.89
C GLY A 244 11.05 3.03 -16.59
N TYR A 245 10.65 3.17 -15.33
CA TYR A 245 9.64 4.15 -14.93
C TYR A 245 10.20 5.57 -14.98
N LYS A 246 9.37 6.50 -15.45
CA LYS A 246 9.69 7.94 -15.52
C LYS A 246 9.15 8.73 -14.33
N TYR A 247 8.12 8.20 -13.67
CA TYR A 247 7.39 8.87 -12.60
C TYR A 247 7.11 7.92 -11.45
N PHE A 248 6.95 8.49 -10.27
CA PHE A 248 6.13 7.92 -9.20
C PHE A 248 4.98 8.91 -8.93
N CYS A 249 3.97 8.49 -8.19
CA CYS A 249 2.78 9.29 -7.92
C CYS A 249 2.68 9.66 -6.45
N THR A 250 2.21 10.88 -6.23
CA THR A 250 1.60 11.37 -5.00
C THR A 250 0.11 11.60 -5.26
N TYR A 251 -0.68 11.93 -4.24
CA TYR A 251 -2.12 12.12 -4.37
C TYR A 251 -2.62 13.36 -3.62
N ASP A 252 -3.69 13.93 -4.17
CA ASP A 252 -4.49 14.96 -3.53
C ASP A 252 -5.96 14.70 -3.88
N ASN A 253 -6.84 14.62 -2.87
CA ASN A 253 -8.26 14.33 -3.06
C ASN A 253 -8.52 13.17 -4.04
N MET A 254 -7.87 12.02 -3.85
CA MET A 254 -7.97 10.80 -4.67
C MET A 254 -7.43 10.92 -6.10
N HIS A 255 -6.83 12.05 -6.48
CA HIS A 255 -6.26 12.27 -7.80
C HIS A 255 -4.73 12.13 -7.80
N PRO A 256 -4.14 11.35 -8.73
CA PRO A 256 -2.70 11.19 -8.80
C PRO A 256 -2.00 12.44 -9.36
N ALA A 257 -0.89 12.80 -8.75
CA ALA A 257 0.07 13.78 -9.23
C ALA A 257 1.39 13.08 -9.57
N PHE A 258 1.85 13.22 -10.81
CA PHE A 258 3.06 12.56 -11.30
C PHE A 258 4.31 13.34 -10.91
N GLN A 259 5.24 12.68 -10.24
CA GLN A 259 6.53 13.21 -9.79
C GLN A 259 7.65 12.58 -10.60
N GLU A 260 8.48 13.38 -11.24
CA GLU A 260 9.58 12.90 -12.08
C GLU A 260 10.64 12.15 -11.27
N LEU A 261 11.01 10.96 -11.75
CA LEU A 261 12.10 10.16 -11.23
C LEU A 261 13.42 10.60 -11.89
N ILE A 262 14.18 11.44 -11.20
CA ILE A 262 15.42 12.01 -11.71
C ILE A 262 16.61 11.10 -11.34
N LYS A 263 17.40 10.70 -12.34
CA LYS A 263 18.72 10.08 -12.11
C LYS A 263 19.64 11.09 -11.43
N SER A 264 20.01 10.83 -10.19
CA SER A 264 21.06 11.60 -9.52
C SER A 264 22.41 11.31 -10.22
N GLY A 265 22.99 12.29 -10.92
CA GLY A 265 24.41 12.30 -11.25
C GLY A 265 24.88 11.47 -12.45
N VAL A 266 24.34 11.71 -13.65
CA VAL A 266 25.17 11.58 -14.86
C VAL A 266 25.67 12.98 -15.18
N ALA A 267 26.89 13.29 -14.72
CA ALA A 267 27.64 14.37 -15.35
C ALA A 267 27.81 13.99 -16.82
N ILE A 268 27.39 14.90 -17.70
CA ILE A 268 27.57 14.81 -19.16
C ILE A 268 29.07 14.70 -19.46
#